data_AF-A0A3L6PDZ1-F1
#
_entry.id   AF-A0A3L6PDZ1-F1
#
_cell.length_a   1.000
_cell.length_b   1.000
_cell.length_c   1.000
_cell.angle_alpha   90.00
_cell.angle_beta   90.00
_cell.angle_gamma   90.00
#
_symmetry.space_group_name_H-M   'P 1'
#
loop_
_entity.id
_entity.type
_entity.pdbx_description
1 polymer ?
#
loop_
_entity_poly.entity_id
_entity_poly.type
_entity_poly.pdbx_seq_one_letter_code
_entity_poly.pdbx_strand_id
1 'polypeptide(L)'
;MCVASYSLSWYQTPLDPNLLLLLLLYFIFLLSAMASSSASSDDTNPFATAPVPISVATAQLINIKSHVPVTLDLGDSNFGTWRTFFNITFRKFGLMDHVDGTVNAHAMLADAEWTQIDTCIVSWLYTTLSYDLLSAVIHPTDNAYGAWTAIGSQFLDNVVQCTVQARQAFHALHQADMTITEYCGKIKVLSDTLRDVGSPLTNQDLVVNLLSGLNDSSPTASPPSRRRGRP
;
A
#
# COMPACT_ATOMS: atom_id res chain seq x y z
N MET A 1 9.85 -2.36 -64.12
CA MET A 1 10.36 -3.60 -63.50
C MET A 1 11.79 -3.35 -63.03
N CYS A 2 11.99 -3.25 -61.72
CA CYS A 2 13.29 -3.39 -61.06
C CYS A 2 12.97 -3.77 -59.60
N VAL A 3 13.28 -5.00 -59.22
CA VAL A 3 13.16 -5.50 -57.85
C VAL A 3 14.55 -5.39 -57.23
N ALA A 4 14.73 -4.46 -56.29
CA ALA A 4 15.96 -4.35 -55.50
C ALA A 4 15.76 -5.12 -54.18
N SER A 5 16.51 -6.21 -54.03
CA SER A 5 16.64 -6.97 -52.79
C SER A 5 17.48 -6.17 -51.78
N TYR A 6 16.92 -5.83 -50.62
CA TYR A 6 17.68 -5.32 -49.48
C TYR A 6 17.98 -6.50 -48.54
N SER A 7 19.23 -6.94 -48.48
CA SER A 7 19.70 -7.83 -47.40
C SER A 7 19.91 -7.02 -46.12
N LEU A 8 19.31 -7.45 -45.00
CA LEU A 8 19.61 -6.93 -43.66
C LEU A 8 21.06 -7.27 -43.28
N SER A 9 21.97 -6.29 -43.35
CA SER A 9 23.39 -6.44 -42.94
C SER A 9 23.71 -5.88 -41.56
N TRP A 10 22.71 -5.51 -40.74
CA TRP A 10 22.93 -4.80 -39.48
C TRP A 10 23.03 -5.69 -38.23
N TYR A 11 23.05 -7.01 -38.38
CA TYR A 11 23.10 -7.93 -37.23
C TYR A 11 24.48 -8.52 -36.89
N GLN A 12 25.55 -8.11 -37.58
CA GLN A 12 26.87 -8.70 -37.35
C GLN A 12 27.96 -7.64 -37.15
N THR A 13 27.83 -6.83 -36.09
CA THR A 13 29.01 -6.20 -35.47
C THR A 13 29.45 -7.10 -34.30
N PRO A 14 30.61 -7.78 -34.38
CA PRO A 14 31.12 -8.51 -33.23
C PRO A 14 31.42 -7.50 -32.12
N LEU A 15 30.78 -7.66 -30.97
CA LEU A 15 31.08 -6.86 -29.78
C LEU A 15 32.57 -6.99 -29.47
N ASP A 16 33.29 -5.86 -29.48
CA ASP A 16 34.71 -5.82 -29.19
C ASP A 16 34.98 -6.44 -27.80
N PRO A 17 35.85 -7.47 -27.70
CA PRO A 17 36.12 -8.15 -26.44
C PRO A 17 36.73 -7.21 -25.39
N ASN A 18 37.40 -6.14 -25.82
CA ASN A 18 37.93 -5.10 -24.94
C ASN A 18 36.83 -4.24 -24.31
N LEU A 19 35.70 -4.03 -25.01
CA LEU A 19 34.56 -3.28 -24.46
C LEU A 19 33.83 -4.11 -23.41
N LEU A 20 33.70 -5.43 -23.61
CA LEU A 20 33.17 -6.35 -22.61
C LEU A 20 34.07 -6.43 -21.37
N LEU A 21 35.39 -6.42 -21.55
CA LEU A 21 36.35 -6.35 -20.44
C LEU A 21 36.24 -5.03 -19.68
N LEU A 22 36.08 -3.90 -20.36
CA LEU A 22 35.85 -2.60 -19.71
C LEU A 22 34.51 -2.55 -18.98
N LEU A 23 33.44 -3.12 -19.54
CA LEU A 23 32.14 -3.21 -18.88
C LEU A 23 32.16 -4.15 -17.68
N LEU A 24 32.88 -5.28 -17.76
CA LEU A 24 33.09 -6.19 -16.63
C LEU A 24 33.93 -5.54 -15.53
N LEU A 25 35.02 -4.85 -15.88
CA LEU A 25 35.84 -4.13 -14.91
C LEU A 25 35.07 -2.97 -14.29
N TYR A 26 34.25 -2.26 -15.05
CA TYR A 26 33.35 -1.23 -14.54
C TYR A 26 32.31 -1.83 -13.59
N PHE A 27 31.70 -2.98 -13.94
CA PHE A 27 30.75 -3.68 -13.06
C PHE A 27 31.40 -4.21 -11.79
N ILE A 28 32.62 -4.76 -11.87
CA ILE A 28 33.39 -5.23 -10.71
C ILE A 28 33.77 -4.04 -9.83
N PHE A 29 34.20 -2.91 -10.42
CA PHE A 29 34.51 -1.69 -9.69
C PHE A 29 33.26 -1.10 -9.03
N LEU A 30 32.11 -1.11 -9.74
CA LEU A 30 30.82 -0.70 -9.19
C LEU A 30 30.43 -1.62 -8.02
N LEU A 31 30.47 -2.95 -8.18
CA LEU A 31 30.20 -3.93 -7.11
C LEU A 31 31.10 -3.71 -5.90
N SER A 32 32.39 -3.45 -6.12
CA SER A 32 33.37 -3.21 -5.05
C SER A 32 33.16 -1.85 -4.37
N ALA A 33 32.65 -0.84 -5.09
CA ALA A 33 32.27 0.46 -4.54
C ALA A 33 30.97 0.37 -3.72
N MET A 34 29.97 -0.45 -4.13
CA MET A 34 28.78 -0.72 -3.30
C MET A 34 29.13 -1.56 -2.06
N ALA A 35 30.14 -2.44 -2.15
CA ALA A 35 30.68 -3.17 -1.01
C ALA A 35 31.51 -2.29 -0.06
N SER A 36 31.95 -1.10 -0.51
CA SER A 36 32.80 -0.18 0.26
C SER A 36 32.06 1.05 0.81
N SER A 37 30.75 1.18 0.58
CA SER A 37 29.94 2.26 1.17
C SER A 37 29.15 1.83 2.42
N SER A 38 29.67 0.87 3.17
CA SER A 38 29.35 0.69 4.58
C SER A 38 30.64 0.82 5.38
N ALA A 39 31.22 2.02 5.40
CA ALA A 39 31.95 2.43 6.57
C ALA A 39 30.92 2.53 7.70
N SER A 40 30.70 1.40 8.39
CA SER A 40 30.10 1.43 9.72
C SER A 40 31.01 2.34 10.53
N SER A 41 30.51 3.52 10.89
CA SER A 41 30.85 3.98 12.23
C SER A 41 30.42 2.83 13.13
N ASP A 42 31.39 2.16 13.75
CA ASP A 42 31.12 1.35 14.93
C ASP A 42 30.64 2.30 16.04
N ASP A 43 29.45 2.85 15.84
CA ASP A 43 28.57 3.29 16.91
C ASP A 43 27.95 2.01 17.49
N THR A 44 28.80 1.09 17.96
CA THR A 44 28.38 -0.07 18.73
C THR A 44 27.89 0.50 20.03
N ASN A 45 26.59 0.81 20.06
CA ASN A 45 25.93 1.33 21.23
C ASN A 45 26.27 0.38 22.40
N PRO A 46 27.00 0.83 23.44
CA PRO A 46 27.41 -0.02 24.54
C PRO A 46 26.22 -0.55 25.36
N PHE A 47 25.00 -0.06 25.08
CA PHE A 47 23.74 -0.54 25.63
C PHE A 47 22.94 -1.42 24.66
N ALA A 48 23.43 -1.70 23.45
CA ALA A 48 22.79 -2.62 22.51
C ALA A 48 22.96 -4.07 22.99
N THR A 49 22.11 -4.48 23.93
CA THR A 49 21.84 -5.90 24.17
C THR A 49 20.74 -6.33 23.21
N ALA A 50 20.94 -7.42 22.48
CA ALA A 50 19.87 -7.98 21.66
C ALA A 50 18.65 -8.25 22.54
N PRO A 51 17.45 -7.80 22.16
CA PRO A 51 16.25 -8.08 22.94
C PRO A 51 16.08 -9.60 23.07
N VAL A 52 15.98 -10.09 24.30
CA VAL A 52 15.74 -11.51 24.55
C VAL A 52 14.24 -11.74 24.38
N PRO A 53 13.81 -12.59 23.44
CA PRO A 53 12.40 -12.92 23.29
C PRO A 53 11.88 -13.63 24.55
N ILE A 54 10.59 -13.50 24.82
CA ILE A 54 9.95 -14.22 25.92
C ILE A 54 9.97 -15.73 25.66
N SER A 55 9.97 -16.52 26.75
CA SER A 55 9.83 -17.97 26.63
C SER A 55 8.43 -18.36 26.14
N VAL A 56 8.29 -19.56 25.55
CA VAL A 56 6.98 -20.12 25.17
C VAL A 56 6.00 -20.15 26.35
N ALA A 57 6.45 -20.56 27.53
CA ALA A 57 5.58 -20.65 28.71
C ALA A 57 5.00 -19.28 29.08
N THR A 58 5.79 -18.22 28.92
CA THR A 58 5.31 -16.85 29.10
C THR A 58 4.33 -16.47 28.00
N ALA A 59 4.63 -16.77 26.72
CA ALA A 59 3.75 -16.48 25.60
C ALA A 59 2.35 -17.11 25.78
N GLN A 60 2.28 -18.38 26.15
CA GLN A 60 1.01 -19.10 26.34
C GLN A 60 0.11 -18.50 27.45
N LEU A 61 0.69 -17.79 28.42
CA LEU A 61 -0.05 -17.17 29.54
C LEU A 61 -0.51 -15.73 29.24
N ILE A 62 -0.05 -15.12 28.14
CA ILE A 62 -0.43 -13.75 27.80
C ILE A 62 -1.89 -13.73 27.33
N ASN A 63 -2.72 -13.00 28.06
CA ASN A 63 -4.05 -12.63 27.59
C ASN A 63 -3.93 -11.47 26.60
N ILE A 64 -3.92 -11.77 25.30
CA ILE A 64 -3.76 -10.74 24.26
C ILE A 64 -4.77 -9.60 24.39
N LYS A 65 -6.01 -9.88 24.82
CA LYS A 65 -7.07 -8.85 24.92
C LYS A 65 -6.79 -7.79 26.00
N SER A 66 -5.90 -8.06 26.96
CA SER A 66 -5.47 -7.03 27.91
C SER A 66 -4.44 -6.06 27.31
N HIS A 67 -3.76 -6.48 26.23
CA HIS A 67 -2.77 -5.68 25.51
C HIS A 67 -3.33 -5.03 24.25
N VAL A 68 -4.28 -5.71 23.59
CA VAL A 68 -4.99 -5.25 22.41
C VAL A 68 -6.50 -5.31 22.72
N PRO A 69 -7.07 -4.27 23.35
CA PRO A 69 -8.47 -4.27 23.78
C PRO A 69 -9.47 -3.99 22.64
N VAL A 70 -8.98 -3.93 21.40
CA VAL A 70 -9.75 -3.57 20.21
C VAL A 70 -9.98 -4.83 19.38
N THR A 71 -11.23 -5.06 18.95
CA THR A 71 -11.54 -6.07 17.94
C THR A 71 -11.51 -5.39 16.56
N LEU A 72 -10.65 -5.86 15.67
CA LEU A 72 -10.48 -5.30 14.33
C LEU A 72 -11.64 -5.72 13.44
N ASP A 73 -12.23 -4.75 12.76
CA ASP A 73 -13.35 -4.96 11.84
C ASP A 73 -13.16 -4.13 10.57
N LEU A 74 -13.69 -4.60 9.44
CA LEU A 74 -13.60 -3.90 8.15
C LEU A 74 -14.48 -2.65 8.08
N GLY A 75 -15.59 -2.62 8.83
CA GLY A 75 -16.51 -1.48 8.90
C GLY A 75 -16.07 -0.39 9.87
N ASP A 76 -15.18 -0.72 10.80
CA ASP A 76 -14.69 0.22 11.80
C ASP A 76 -13.37 0.88 11.37
N SER A 77 -13.21 2.18 11.64
CA SER A 77 -11.94 2.89 11.44
C SER A 77 -10.93 2.61 12.57
N ASN A 78 -10.73 1.34 12.92
CA ASN A 78 -9.97 0.91 14.09
C ASN A 78 -8.64 0.20 13.77
N PHE A 79 -8.33 -0.05 12.49
CA PHE A 79 -7.08 -0.69 12.04
C PHE A 79 -5.82 0.01 12.54
N GLY A 80 -5.76 1.35 12.46
CA GLY A 80 -4.59 2.10 12.93
C GLY A 80 -4.33 1.91 14.43
N THR A 81 -5.39 1.95 15.24
CA THR A 81 -5.34 1.73 16.69
C THR A 81 -4.94 0.28 17.01
N TRP A 82 -5.60 -0.70 16.38
CA TRP A 82 -5.30 -2.12 16.54
C TRP A 82 -3.83 -2.42 16.19
N ARG A 83 -3.36 -1.93 15.05
CA ARG A 83 -1.98 -2.12 14.57
C ARG A 83 -0.97 -1.49 15.53
N THR A 84 -1.30 -0.35 16.13
CA THR A 84 -0.46 0.32 17.12
C THR A 84 -0.31 -0.52 18.39
N PHE A 85 -1.40 -1.06 18.95
CA PHE A 85 -1.33 -1.92 20.13
C PHE A 85 -0.51 -3.20 19.89
N PHE A 86 -0.67 -3.84 18.73
CA PHE A 86 0.15 -5.00 18.37
C PHE A 86 1.64 -4.67 18.26
N ASN A 87 1.99 -3.56 17.59
CA ASN A 87 3.40 -3.13 17.50
C ASN A 87 4.01 -2.87 18.87
N ILE A 88 3.27 -2.24 19.80
CA ILE A 88 3.72 -2.04 21.19
C ILE A 88 3.93 -3.39 21.88
N THR A 89 2.99 -4.33 21.69
CA THR A 89 3.03 -5.67 22.29
C THR A 89 4.24 -6.46 21.78
N PHE A 90 4.48 -6.49 20.47
CA PHE A 90 5.63 -7.18 19.88
C PHE A 90 6.95 -6.59 20.36
N ARG A 91 7.07 -5.25 20.41
CA ARG A 91 8.27 -4.60 20.95
C ARG A 91 8.48 -4.89 22.44
N LYS A 92 7.40 -4.87 23.23
CA LYS A 92 7.44 -5.14 24.68
C LYS A 92 7.94 -6.54 24.99
N PHE A 93 7.59 -7.53 24.17
CA PHE A 93 7.94 -8.93 24.39
C PHE A 93 9.09 -9.44 23.51
N GLY A 94 9.71 -8.57 22.70
CA GLY A 94 10.83 -8.93 21.83
C GLY A 94 10.44 -9.87 20.68
N LEU A 95 9.25 -9.71 20.12
CA LEU A 95 8.65 -10.58 19.10
C LEU A 95 8.60 -9.97 17.70
N MET A 96 9.39 -8.91 17.45
CA MET A 96 9.35 -8.18 16.18
C MET A 96 9.83 -9.02 15.00
N ASP A 97 10.78 -9.92 15.23
CA ASP A 97 11.38 -10.85 14.28
C ASP A 97 10.36 -11.81 13.64
N HIS A 98 9.26 -12.11 14.33
CA HIS A 98 8.16 -12.91 13.81
C HIS A 98 7.30 -12.19 12.76
N VAL A 99 7.29 -10.85 12.72
CA VAL A 99 6.30 -10.06 11.96
C VAL A 99 6.90 -9.01 11.02
N ASP A 100 8.19 -8.71 11.13
CA ASP A 100 8.86 -7.72 10.28
C ASP A 100 9.50 -8.31 9.01
N GLY A 101 9.51 -9.65 8.89
CA GLY A 101 10.06 -10.35 7.73
C GLY A 101 11.59 -10.46 7.74
N THR A 102 12.26 -10.10 8.84
CA THR A 102 13.71 -10.26 8.99
C THR A 102 14.11 -11.72 9.11
N VAL A 103 13.27 -12.55 9.73
CA VAL A 103 13.47 -13.99 9.88
C VAL A 103 12.51 -14.74 8.96
N ASN A 104 13.03 -15.70 8.20
CA ASN A 104 12.21 -16.59 7.39
C ASN A 104 11.69 -17.75 8.26
N ALA A 105 10.38 -17.79 8.50
CA ALA A 105 9.72 -18.83 9.29
C ALA A 105 10.05 -20.26 8.81
N HIS A 106 10.25 -20.47 7.50
CA HIS A 106 10.61 -21.79 6.96
C HIS A 106 11.99 -22.27 7.44
N ALA A 107 12.90 -21.35 7.72
CA ALA A 107 14.21 -21.68 8.27
C ALA A 107 14.14 -22.07 9.76
N MET A 108 13.08 -21.67 10.46
CA MET A 108 12.89 -21.88 11.90
C MET A 108 12.04 -23.11 12.23
N LEU A 109 11.61 -23.90 11.23
CA LEU A 109 10.77 -25.10 11.46
C LEU A 109 11.40 -26.16 12.39
N ALA A 110 12.73 -26.18 12.50
CA ALA A 110 13.45 -27.07 13.41
C ALA A 110 13.56 -26.52 14.84
N ASP A 111 13.28 -25.22 15.03
CA ASP A 111 13.24 -24.57 16.33
C ASP A 111 11.82 -24.67 16.91
N ALA A 112 11.66 -25.60 17.84
CA ALA A 112 10.38 -25.86 18.48
C ALA A 112 9.90 -24.68 19.33
N GLU A 113 10.82 -23.93 19.95
CA GLU A 113 10.46 -22.79 20.79
C GLU A 113 9.95 -21.65 19.92
N TRP A 114 10.71 -21.30 18.88
CA TRP A 114 10.33 -20.28 17.92
C TRP A 114 8.98 -20.61 17.27
N THR A 115 8.79 -21.84 16.78
CA THR A 115 7.54 -22.26 16.12
C THR A 115 6.33 -22.18 17.06
N GLN A 116 6.50 -22.49 18.35
CA GLN A 116 5.42 -22.40 19.34
C GLN A 116 5.07 -20.93 19.65
N ILE A 117 6.05 -20.05 19.76
CA ILE A 117 5.82 -18.60 19.91
C ILE A 117 5.10 -18.05 18.67
N ASP A 118 5.54 -18.43 17.47
CA ASP A 118 4.92 -18.02 16.21
C ASP A 118 3.44 -18.41 16.17
N THR A 119 3.13 -19.66 16.57
CA THR A 119 1.76 -20.15 16.67
C THR A 119 0.93 -19.39 17.71
N CYS A 120 1.52 -18.96 18.84
CA CYS A 120 0.84 -18.10 19.81
C CYS A 120 0.48 -16.75 19.19
N ILE A 121 1.39 -16.14 18.42
CA ILE A 121 1.15 -14.87 17.74
C ILE A 121 0.02 -15.00 16.72
N VAL A 122 0.01 -16.07 15.90
CA VAL A 122 -1.10 -16.33 14.96
C VAL A 122 -2.44 -16.41 15.70
N SER A 123 -2.50 -17.15 16.81
CA SER A 123 -3.69 -17.24 17.66
C SER A 123 -4.11 -15.87 18.21
N TRP A 124 -3.15 -15.06 18.68
CA TRP A 124 -3.42 -13.70 19.15
C TRP A 124 -4.01 -12.80 18.08
N LEU A 125 -3.45 -12.83 16.86
CA LEU A 125 -3.96 -12.05 15.74
C LEU A 125 -5.41 -12.43 15.46
N TYR A 126 -5.68 -13.72 15.22
CA TYR A 126 -7.02 -14.20 14.88
C TYR A 126 -8.09 -13.97 15.96
N THR A 127 -7.73 -14.07 17.24
CA THR A 127 -8.69 -13.85 18.35
C THR A 127 -9.09 -12.39 18.56
N THR A 128 -8.41 -11.45 17.88
CA THR A 128 -8.72 -10.02 17.91
C THR A 128 -9.43 -9.53 16.64
N LEU A 129 -9.78 -10.42 15.71
CA LEU A 129 -10.52 -10.06 14.49
C LEU A 129 -12.02 -10.28 14.70
N SER A 130 -12.83 -9.51 13.98
CA SER A 130 -14.24 -9.83 13.77
C SER A 130 -14.38 -11.12 12.96
N TYR A 131 -15.53 -11.79 13.06
CA TYR A 131 -15.76 -13.06 12.38
C TYR A 131 -15.61 -12.94 10.86
N ASP A 132 -16.18 -11.87 10.28
CA ASP A 132 -16.16 -11.64 8.84
C ASP A 132 -14.72 -11.44 8.34
N LEU A 133 -13.95 -10.60 9.03
CA LEU A 133 -12.54 -10.39 8.70
C LEU A 133 -11.71 -11.67 8.88
N LEU A 134 -11.91 -12.41 9.99
CA LEU A 134 -11.23 -13.67 10.24
C LEU A 134 -11.49 -14.66 9.10
N SER A 135 -12.74 -14.80 8.67
CA SER A 135 -13.13 -15.72 7.60
C SER A 135 -12.44 -15.40 6.26
N ALA A 136 -12.11 -14.12 6.02
CA ALA A 136 -11.44 -13.66 4.82
C ALA A 136 -9.92 -13.92 4.82
N VAL A 137 -9.29 -13.96 6.00
CA VAL A 137 -7.81 -14.02 6.12
C VAL A 137 -7.26 -15.31 6.70
N ILE A 138 -8.08 -16.11 7.40
CA ILE A 138 -7.61 -17.32 8.09
C ILE A 138 -7.08 -18.35 7.10
N HIS A 139 -5.89 -18.89 7.38
CA HIS A 139 -5.29 -19.93 6.57
C HIS A 139 -4.65 -21.03 7.46
N PRO A 140 -4.81 -22.34 7.14
CA PRO A 140 -4.42 -23.42 8.05
C PRO A 140 -2.92 -23.52 8.34
N THR A 141 -2.07 -22.96 7.49
CA THR A 141 -0.61 -23.06 7.60
C THR A 141 0.05 -21.68 7.69
N ASP A 142 -0.67 -20.69 8.23
CA ASP A 142 -0.11 -19.36 8.44
C ASP A 142 0.95 -19.36 9.54
N ASN A 143 2.00 -18.61 9.28
CA ASN A 143 2.93 -18.12 10.30
C ASN A 143 2.55 -16.69 10.69
N ALA A 144 3.15 -16.17 11.76
CA ALA A 144 2.84 -14.85 12.29
C ALA A 144 2.98 -13.74 11.24
N TYR A 145 4.06 -13.77 10.44
CA TYR A 145 4.29 -12.82 9.36
C TYR A 145 3.20 -12.89 8.28
N GLY A 146 2.84 -14.09 7.85
CA GLY A 146 1.78 -14.33 6.86
C GLY A 146 0.44 -13.79 7.32
N ALA A 147 0.02 -14.15 8.54
CA ALA A 147 -1.22 -13.65 9.12
C ALA A 147 -1.21 -12.11 9.28
N TRP A 148 -0.12 -11.54 9.80
CA TRP A 148 0.04 -10.09 9.97
C TRP A 148 -0.05 -9.32 8.65
N THR A 149 0.60 -9.81 7.60
CA THR A 149 0.58 -9.20 6.28
C THR A 149 -0.77 -9.37 5.57
N ALA A 150 -1.40 -10.54 5.66
CA ALA A 150 -2.74 -10.79 5.11
C ALA A 150 -3.81 -9.91 5.75
N ILE A 151 -3.77 -9.73 7.09
CA ILE A 151 -4.66 -8.78 7.78
C ILE A 151 -4.40 -7.37 7.28
N GLY A 152 -3.13 -6.94 7.22
CA GLY A 152 -2.77 -5.62 6.74
C GLY A 152 -3.21 -5.36 5.29
N SER A 153 -3.14 -6.37 4.43
CA SER A 153 -3.53 -6.25 3.02
C SER A 153 -5.03 -6.01 2.87
N GLN A 154 -5.89 -6.54 3.75
CA GLN A 154 -7.34 -6.24 3.68
C GLN A 154 -7.64 -4.73 3.77
N PHE A 155 -6.86 -4.00 4.59
CA PHE A 155 -7.04 -2.56 4.78
C PHE A 155 -6.23 -1.74 3.76
N LEU A 156 -5.09 -2.24 3.28
CA LEU A 156 -4.33 -1.59 2.21
C LEU A 156 -4.99 -1.77 0.83
N ASP A 157 -5.51 -2.95 0.54
CA ASP A 157 -6.30 -3.24 -0.66
C ASP A 157 -7.61 -2.45 -0.62
N ASN A 158 -8.24 -2.28 0.55
CA ASN A 158 -9.35 -1.35 0.71
C ASN A 158 -8.92 0.09 0.39
N VAL A 159 -7.77 0.57 0.87
CA VAL A 159 -7.23 1.89 0.53
C VAL A 159 -7.00 2.02 -0.98
N VAL A 160 -6.40 1.02 -1.63
CA VAL A 160 -6.14 1.03 -3.08
C VAL A 160 -7.46 0.98 -3.86
N GLN A 161 -8.38 0.08 -3.51
CA GLN A 161 -9.70 -0.02 -4.15
C GLN A 161 -10.53 1.24 -3.95
N CYS A 162 -10.57 1.79 -2.73
CA CYS A 162 -11.25 3.03 -2.41
C CYS A 162 -10.64 4.20 -3.19
N THR A 163 -9.30 4.27 -3.28
CA THR A 163 -8.61 5.27 -4.11
C THR A 163 -8.99 5.15 -5.58
N VAL A 164 -8.97 3.93 -6.13
CA VAL A 164 -9.29 3.68 -7.55
C VAL A 164 -10.77 3.99 -7.82
N GLN A 165 -11.69 3.51 -7.00
CA GLN A 165 -13.13 3.76 -7.14
C GLN A 165 -13.46 5.24 -6.99
N ALA A 166 -12.91 5.92 -5.99
CA ALA A 166 -13.12 7.35 -5.80
C ALA A 166 -12.53 8.18 -6.95
N ARG A 167 -11.37 7.80 -7.50
CA ARG A 167 -10.80 8.43 -8.70
C ARG A 167 -11.65 8.18 -9.95
N GLN A 168 -12.12 6.96 -10.15
CA GLN A 168 -13.00 6.64 -11.28
C GLN A 168 -14.32 7.43 -11.18
N ALA A 169 -14.95 7.42 -10.01
CA ALA A 169 -16.16 8.19 -9.74
C ALA A 169 -15.93 9.69 -9.90
N PHE A 170 -14.77 10.20 -9.50
CA PHE A 170 -14.37 11.57 -9.73
C PHE A 170 -14.31 11.86 -11.23
N HIS A 171 -13.50 11.15 -12.01
CA HIS A 171 -13.38 11.39 -13.46
C HIS A 171 -14.67 11.16 -14.26
N ALA A 172 -15.57 10.31 -13.78
CA ALA A 172 -16.88 10.08 -14.40
C ALA A 172 -17.95 11.12 -13.99
N LEU A 173 -17.66 12.00 -13.03
CA LEU A 173 -18.64 12.93 -12.49
C LEU A 173 -18.89 14.13 -13.42
N HIS A 174 -20.05 14.13 -14.06
CA HIS A 174 -20.59 15.27 -14.79
C HIS A 174 -21.75 15.92 -14.01
N GLN A 175 -22.02 17.20 -14.24
CA GLN A 175 -23.15 17.92 -13.64
C GLN A 175 -24.50 17.33 -14.08
N ALA A 176 -24.66 17.01 -15.37
CA ALA A 176 -25.90 16.52 -15.97
C ALA A 176 -27.14 17.32 -15.53
N ASP A 177 -28.08 16.69 -14.83
CA ASP A 177 -29.34 17.23 -14.30
C ASP A 177 -29.21 17.78 -12.86
N MET A 178 -28.04 17.65 -12.24
CA MET A 178 -27.78 18.15 -10.89
C MET A 178 -27.66 19.67 -10.86
N THR A 179 -28.09 20.25 -9.73
CA THR A 179 -27.76 21.64 -9.43
C THR A 179 -26.25 21.80 -9.24
N ILE A 180 -25.74 23.01 -9.49
CA ILE A 180 -24.31 23.32 -9.29
C ILE A 180 -23.88 23.01 -7.85
N THR A 181 -24.75 23.26 -6.87
CA THR A 181 -24.51 22.96 -5.45
C THR A 181 -24.38 21.46 -5.17
N GLU A 182 -25.22 20.62 -5.77
CA GLU A 182 -25.15 19.16 -5.62
C GLU A 182 -23.91 18.59 -6.31
N TYR A 183 -23.59 19.10 -7.50
CA TYR A 183 -22.38 18.73 -8.23
C TYR A 183 -21.09 19.06 -7.45
N CYS A 184 -20.98 20.29 -6.95
CA CYS A 184 -19.87 20.71 -6.09
C CYS A 184 -19.82 19.90 -4.78
N GLY A 185 -20.98 19.54 -4.22
CA GLY A 185 -21.08 18.66 -3.05
C GLY A 185 -20.47 17.27 -3.31
N LYS A 186 -20.80 16.64 -4.44
CA LYS A 186 -20.23 15.34 -4.81
C LYS A 186 -18.72 15.39 -5.08
N ILE A 187 -18.24 16.45 -5.72
CA ILE A 187 -16.78 16.69 -5.89
C ILE A 187 -16.09 16.75 -4.53
N LYS A 188 -16.67 17.49 -3.59
CA LYS A 188 -16.11 17.64 -2.24
C LYS A 188 -16.03 16.30 -1.52
N VAL A 189 -17.10 15.51 -1.52
CA VAL A 189 -17.12 14.19 -0.88
C VAL A 189 -16.02 13.29 -1.45
N LEU A 190 -15.91 13.19 -2.77
CA LEU A 190 -14.88 12.36 -3.41
C LEU A 190 -13.46 12.86 -3.12
N SER A 191 -13.26 14.18 -3.08
CA SER A 191 -11.98 14.79 -2.71
C SER A 191 -11.60 14.51 -1.25
N ASP A 192 -12.57 14.55 -0.34
CA ASP A 192 -12.35 14.27 1.08
C ASP A 192 -12.07 12.77 1.28
N THR A 193 -12.82 11.87 0.63
CA THR A 193 -12.54 10.42 0.63
C THR A 193 -11.13 10.11 0.13
N LEU A 194 -10.68 10.75 -0.96
CA LEU A 194 -9.33 10.59 -1.50
C LEU A 194 -8.24 11.13 -0.57
N ARG A 195 -8.53 12.20 0.18
CA ARG A 195 -7.64 12.72 1.22
C ARG A 195 -7.52 11.73 2.39
N ASP A 196 -8.63 11.15 2.83
CA ASP A 196 -8.70 10.25 3.98
C ASP A 196 -7.95 8.93 3.73
N VAL A 197 -7.91 8.45 2.48
CA VAL A 197 -7.12 7.26 2.08
C VAL A 197 -5.67 7.59 1.70
N GLY A 198 -5.20 8.81 1.94
CA GLY A 198 -3.81 9.22 1.73
C GLY A 198 -3.43 9.56 0.28
N SER A 199 -4.40 9.72 -0.62
CA SER A 199 -4.19 10.10 -2.02
C SER A 199 -4.96 11.40 -2.37
N PRO A 200 -4.63 12.55 -1.76
CA PRO A 200 -5.35 13.80 -2.01
C PRO A 200 -5.25 14.22 -3.49
N LEU A 201 -6.37 14.72 -4.03
CA LEU A 201 -6.39 15.34 -5.36
C LEU A 201 -5.62 16.66 -5.36
N THR A 202 -4.96 16.97 -6.47
CA THR A 202 -4.35 18.29 -6.63
C THR A 202 -5.41 19.33 -6.99
N ASN A 203 -5.12 20.61 -6.73
CA ASN A 203 -5.99 21.71 -7.17
C ASN A 203 -6.20 21.71 -8.69
N GLN A 204 -5.22 21.25 -9.46
CA GLN A 204 -5.32 21.14 -10.91
C GLN A 204 -6.33 20.06 -11.31
N ASP A 205 -6.30 18.89 -10.67
CA ASP A 205 -7.26 17.80 -10.92
C ASP A 205 -8.69 18.24 -10.62
N LEU A 206 -8.88 18.98 -9.51
CA LEU A 206 -10.16 19.55 -9.12
C LEU A 206 -10.71 20.52 -10.17
N VAL A 207 -9.87 21.44 -10.66
CA VAL A 207 -10.28 22.44 -11.66
C VAL A 207 -10.57 21.78 -13.01
N VAL A 208 -9.73 20.86 -13.47
CA VAL A 208 -9.91 20.16 -14.76
C VAL A 208 -11.23 19.40 -14.75
N ASN A 209 -11.53 18.68 -13.67
CA ASN A 209 -12.75 17.88 -13.62
C ASN A 209 -14.01 18.73 -13.41
N LEU A 210 -13.93 19.78 -12.58
CA LEU A 210 -15.01 20.76 -12.43
C LEU A 210 -15.37 21.40 -13.78
N LEU A 211 -14.38 21.87 -14.54
CA LEU A 211 -14.60 22.51 -15.83
C LEU A 211 -15.07 21.52 -16.90
N SER A 212 -14.59 20.27 -16.87
CA SER A 212 -14.98 19.25 -17.84
C SER A 212 -16.38 18.67 -17.59
N GLY A 213 -16.85 18.70 -16.34
CA GLY A 213 -18.15 18.16 -15.97
C GLY A 213 -19.28 19.19 -15.87
N LEU A 214 -18.98 20.49 -15.81
CA LEU A 214 -20.00 21.53 -15.98
C LEU A 214 -20.61 21.40 -17.38
N ASN A 215 -21.91 21.14 -17.44
CA ASN A 215 -22.62 21.12 -18.70
C ASN A 215 -22.55 22.54 -19.29
N ASP A 216 -22.42 22.67 -20.61
CA ASP A 216 -22.59 23.93 -21.35
C ASP A 216 -24.07 24.37 -21.30
N SER A 217 -24.66 24.49 -20.11
CA SER A 217 -25.91 25.19 -19.89
C SER A 217 -25.63 26.69 -19.95
N SER A 218 -25.08 27.15 -21.08
CA SER A 218 -25.40 28.50 -21.52
C SER A 218 -26.92 28.51 -21.68
N PRO A 219 -27.66 29.38 -20.98
CA PRO A 219 -29.07 29.55 -21.29
C PRO A 219 -29.10 30.10 -22.70
N THR A 220 -29.42 29.24 -23.68
CA THR A 220 -29.72 29.63 -25.06
C THR A 220 -30.68 30.79 -24.98
N ALA A 221 -30.16 31.99 -25.22
CA ALA A 221 -30.92 33.22 -25.17
C ALA A 221 -31.96 33.14 -26.30
N SER A 222 -33.19 32.80 -25.92
CA SER A 222 -34.36 32.94 -26.79
C SER A 222 -34.37 34.39 -27.32
N PRO A 223 -34.44 34.60 -28.65
CA PRO A 223 -34.35 35.93 -29.22
C PRO A 223 -35.56 36.77 -28.78
N PRO A 224 -35.37 38.08 -28.52
CA PRO A 224 -36.43 38.93 -27.99
C PRO A 224 -37.57 39.04 -29.01
N SER A 225 -38.78 38.72 -28.56
CA SER A 225 -40.02 38.94 -29.30
C SER A 225 -40.17 40.45 -29.55
N ARG A 226 -39.88 40.86 -30.79
CA ARG A 226 -40.00 42.24 -31.26
C ARG A 226 -41.48 42.65 -31.18
N ARG A 227 -41.85 43.37 -30.11
CA ARG A 227 -43.12 44.11 -30.02
C ARG A 227 -43.22 45.04 -31.23
N ARG A 228 -43.99 44.65 -32.25
CA ARG A 228 -44.51 45.57 -33.26
C ARG A 228 -45.66 46.34 -32.62
N GLY A 229 -45.33 47.47 -32.01
CA GLY A 229 -46.27 48.59 -31.98
C GLY A 229 -46.33 49.19 -33.39
N ARG A 230 -47.54 49.43 -33.89
CA ARG A 230 -47.77 50.44 -34.92
C ARG A 230 -49.17 51.04 -34.73
N PRO A 231 -49.34 52.29 -35.21
CA PRO A 231 -50.23 53.32 -34.67
C PRO A 231 -51.69 53.14 -35.02
#